data_AF-A0A1R3HPB8-F1
#
_entry.id   AF-A0A1R3HPB8-F1
#
_cell.length_a   1.000
_cell.length_b   1.000
_cell.length_c   1.000
_cell.angle_alpha   90.00
_cell.angle_beta   90.00
_cell.angle_gamma   90.00
#
_symmetry.space_group_name_H-M   'P 1'
#
loop_
_entity.id
_entity.type
_entity.pdbx_description
1 polymer ?
#
loop_
_entity_poly.entity_id
_entity_poly.type
_entity_poly.pdbx_seq_one_letter_code
_entity_poly.pdbx_strand_id
1 'polypeptide(L)'
;MASFSVEDFVGNGVLKGLLPKLLEEGWDDVPTLKIMNSEDMDAINMTQHQKDALEIRTYLHDRALMQYGEKLEASGKCLPELLNLSTEDLSSQFGMKRGHIARFTDRTTACADPLPKSYGPPARKTGTPSRNNSLYKNFASVNSNKMQNTAKSFGRSSTNNGKSLEESLASFKIKDGYIFKGIVAAGPPVPRACGCVQPPPVVDNVAPYSAIDSISVQKLTPEYKIGMERLVKSKTPPMKASELWRDKPAVLLCIRRPGCIMCRAEAHQLYTKKPIFDALGIQIFAVLHEHIESEVKDFWPRYWGGTVIYDRTMGFFKALGGGKLLKDKFLSGFLFNPRALANYKRAKAMGIEQNFRGEGEIKGGLFIVGQGRTGIAYQFIERNFGDWAPVAEVIEICARLQVTIVNSLSPNCSIADPYYNHLFFNLIQNQQQEQGVSSKSPHEYE
;
A
#
# COMPACT_ATOMS: atom_id res chain seq x y z
N MET A 1 -0.62 1.57 20.72
CA MET A 1 -0.87 3.01 20.52
C MET A 1 -2.36 3.27 20.67
N ALA A 2 -2.76 4.40 21.25
CA ALA A 2 -4.16 4.79 21.26
C ALA A 2 -4.54 5.26 19.86
N SER A 3 -5.45 4.56 19.20
CA SER A 3 -6.12 5.09 18.01
C SER A 3 -7.02 6.23 18.46
N PHE A 4 -6.79 7.45 17.98
CA PHE A 4 -7.71 8.56 18.18
C PHE A 4 -8.86 8.43 17.19
N SER A 5 -10.08 8.77 17.60
CA SER A 5 -11.12 9.10 16.64
C SER A 5 -10.74 10.43 15.94
N VAL A 6 -11.39 10.74 14.82
CA VAL A 6 -11.15 12.03 14.16
C VAL A 6 -11.52 13.19 15.08
N GLU A 7 -12.60 13.05 15.84
CA GLU A 7 -13.07 14.05 16.81
C GLU A 7 -12.04 14.27 17.92
N ASP A 8 -11.47 13.19 18.47
CA ASP A 8 -10.41 13.26 19.48
C ASP A 8 -9.13 13.89 18.91
N PHE A 9 -8.78 13.52 17.67
CA PHE A 9 -7.60 14.05 16.99
C PHE A 9 -7.76 15.51 16.62
N VAL A 10 -8.94 15.95 16.18
CA VAL A 10 -9.25 17.35 15.86
C VAL A 10 -9.43 18.19 17.11
N GLY A 11 -9.92 17.58 18.20
CA GLY A 11 -10.16 18.23 19.48
C GLY A 11 -11.16 19.37 19.41
N ASN A 12 -11.16 20.23 20.44
CA ASN A 12 -12.03 21.40 20.50
C ASN A 12 -11.36 22.71 20.08
N GLY A 13 -10.16 22.61 19.50
CA GLY A 13 -9.35 23.75 19.05
C GLY A 13 -9.80 24.32 17.70
N VAL A 14 -8.85 24.97 17.00
CA VAL A 14 -9.10 25.67 15.72
C VAL A 14 -9.59 24.72 14.60
N LEU A 15 -9.25 23.44 14.69
CA LEU A 15 -9.70 22.42 13.74
C LEU A 15 -11.15 22.00 13.93
N LYS A 16 -11.77 22.25 15.10
CA LYS A 16 -13.15 21.81 15.39
C LYS A 16 -14.16 22.32 14.37
N GLY A 17 -14.04 23.59 13.99
CA GLY A 17 -14.92 24.22 12.99
C GLY A 17 -14.70 23.66 11.57
N LEU A 18 -13.56 23.03 11.31
CA LEU A 18 -13.22 22.42 10.03
C LEU A 18 -13.69 20.96 9.94
N LEU A 19 -13.99 20.32 11.07
CA LEU A 19 -14.38 18.90 11.13
C LEU A 19 -15.49 18.53 10.14
N PRO A 20 -16.63 19.26 10.02
CA PRO A 20 -17.67 18.89 9.05
C PRO A 20 -17.16 18.88 7.61
N LYS A 21 -16.27 19.81 7.26
CA LYS A 21 -15.68 19.93 5.93
C LYS A 21 -14.63 18.85 5.66
N LEU A 22 -13.84 18.50 6.67
CA LEU A 22 -12.91 17.38 6.60
C LEU A 22 -13.68 16.08 6.31
N LEU A 23 -14.75 15.82 7.06
CA LEU A 23 -15.60 14.64 6.85
C LEU A 23 -16.29 14.65 5.48
N GLU A 24 -16.77 15.80 5.01
CA GLU A 24 -17.41 15.93 3.68
C GLU A 24 -16.43 15.67 2.53
N GLU A 25 -15.20 16.16 2.63
CA GLU A 25 -14.12 15.91 1.67
C GLU A 25 -13.43 14.55 1.91
N GLY A 26 -13.91 13.81 2.91
CA GLY A 26 -13.54 12.44 3.27
C GLY A 26 -12.15 12.26 3.87
N TRP A 27 -11.71 13.28 4.60
CA TRP A 27 -10.66 13.18 5.62
C TRP A 27 -11.29 12.69 6.94
N ASP A 28 -11.82 11.47 6.92
CA ASP A 28 -12.64 10.86 7.98
C ASP A 28 -11.88 9.86 8.86
N ASP A 29 -10.55 9.85 8.76
CA ASP A 29 -9.67 9.13 9.67
C ASP A 29 -8.36 9.88 9.97
N VAL A 30 -7.77 9.59 11.12
CA VAL A 30 -6.53 10.24 11.57
C VAL A 30 -5.33 9.93 10.67
N PRO A 31 -5.10 8.68 10.21
CA PRO A 31 -4.05 8.41 9.25
C PRO A 31 -4.12 9.25 7.97
N THR A 32 -5.29 9.45 7.37
CA THR A 32 -5.43 10.31 6.18
C THR A 32 -5.16 11.79 6.50
N LEU A 33 -5.68 12.30 7.62
CA LEU A 33 -5.38 13.66 8.08
C LEU A 33 -3.88 13.92 8.27
N LYS A 34 -3.15 12.92 8.79
CA LYS A 34 -1.69 13.03 9.01
C LYS A 34 -0.85 13.07 7.73
N ILE A 35 -1.40 12.64 6.59
CA ILE A 35 -0.73 12.66 5.29
C ILE A 35 -1.28 13.75 4.36
N MET A 36 -2.16 14.60 4.86
CA MET A 36 -2.76 15.70 4.11
C MET A 36 -1.67 16.72 3.73
N ASN A 37 -1.48 16.95 2.43
CA ASN A 37 -0.44 17.87 1.94
C ASN A 37 -0.95 19.32 1.82
N SER A 38 -0.04 20.26 1.53
CA SER A 38 -0.39 21.68 1.40
C SER A 38 -1.49 21.98 0.39
N GLU A 39 -1.48 21.27 -0.74
CA GLU A 39 -2.47 21.45 -1.80
C GLU A 39 -3.85 20.94 -1.38
N ASP A 40 -3.92 19.85 -0.62
CA ASP A 40 -5.16 19.35 -0.03
C ASP A 40 -5.71 20.35 1.00
N MET A 41 -4.83 20.92 1.84
CA MET A 41 -5.20 21.95 2.80
C MET A 41 -5.70 23.22 2.11
N ASP A 42 -5.05 23.63 1.01
CA ASP A 42 -5.49 24.75 0.17
C ASP A 42 -6.84 24.45 -0.51
N ALA A 43 -7.04 23.22 -0.99
CA ALA A 43 -8.26 22.79 -1.66
C ALA A 43 -9.50 22.87 -0.78
N ILE A 44 -9.34 22.71 0.55
CA ILE A 44 -10.43 22.91 1.51
C ILE A 44 -10.38 24.29 2.19
N ASN A 45 -9.61 25.24 1.65
CA ASN A 45 -9.46 26.61 2.17
C ASN A 45 -9.05 26.67 3.64
N MET A 46 -8.11 25.82 4.08
CA MET A 46 -7.57 25.91 5.44
C MET A 46 -6.83 27.23 5.65
N THR A 47 -7.11 27.90 6.76
CA THR A 47 -6.30 29.04 7.19
C THR A 47 -4.91 28.57 7.60
N GLN A 48 -3.90 29.45 7.56
CA GLN A 48 -2.55 29.08 8.02
C GLN A 48 -2.56 28.53 9.45
N HIS A 49 -3.37 29.12 10.33
CA HIS A 49 -3.53 28.67 11.71
C HIS A 49 -4.08 27.24 11.82
N GLN A 50 -5.00 26.85 10.92
CA GLN A 50 -5.49 25.47 10.84
C GLN A 50 -4.43 24.51 10.29
N LYS A 51 -3.61 24.95 9.31
CA LYS A 51 -2.52 24.13 8.79
C LYS A 51 -1.48 23.83 9.86
N ASP A 52 -1.07 24.87 10.60
CA ASP A 52 -0.12 24.74 11.71
C ASP A 52 -0.69 23.85 12.82
N ALA A 53 -1.98 23.98 13.13
CA ALA A 53 -2.66 23.13 14.10
C ALA A 53 -2.68 21.65 13.69
N LEU A 54 -2.91 21.36 12.41
CA LEU A 54 -2.90 20.00 11.87
C LEU A 54 -1.49 19.41 11.90
N GLU A 55 -0.47 20.20 11.59
CA GLU A 55 0.94 19.80 11.71
C GLU A 55 1.31 19.47 13.18
N ILE A 56 0.93 20.34 14.12
CA ILE A 56 1.14 20.14 15.56
C ILE A 56 0.49 18.82 16.01
N ARG A 57 -0.79 18.62 15.72
CA ARG A 57 -1.53 17.40 16.10
C ARG A 57 -0.93 16.15 15.47
N THR A 58 -0.45 16.25 14.24
CA THR A 58 0.23 15.15 13.56
C THR A 58 1.53 14.77 14.26
N TYR A 59 2.29 15.76 14.74
CA TYR A 59 3.54 15.58 15.49
C TYR A 59 3.33 14.97 16.89
N LEU A 60 2.21 15.28 17.54
CA LEU A 60 1.82 14.70 18.83
C LEU A 60 1.41 13.22 18.65
N HIS A 61 2.40 12.34 18.69
CA HIS A 61 2.31 10.93 18.31
C HIS A 61 1.72 10.02 19.39
N ASP A 62 1.50 10.51 20.62
CA ASP A 62 0.95 9.72 21.74
C ASP A 62 -0.17 10.46 22.50
N ARG A 63 -1.01 9.70 23.23
CA ARG A 63 -2.16 10.23 24.00
C ARG A 63 -1.75 11.19 25.12
N ALA A 64 -0.56 10.99 25.69
CA ALA A 64 -0.03 11.85 26.73
C ALA A 64 0.49 13.18 26.16
N LEU A 65 0.95 13.23 24.92
CA LEU A 65 1.29 14.46 24.23
C LEU A 65 0.06 15.17 23.67
N MET A 66 -0.94 14.41 23.21
CA MET A 66 -2.14 15.01 22.63
C MET A 66 -2.94 15.89 23.61
N GLN A 67 -2.82 15.68 24.92
CA GLN A 67 -3.47 16.55 25.91
C GLN A 67 -3.03 18.03 25.81
N TYR A 68 -1.90 18.32 25.16
CA TYR A 68 -1.39 19.68 24.98
C TYR A 68 -1.84 20.35 23.68
N GLY A 69 -2.43 19.60 22.74
CA GLY A 69 -2.73 20.08 21.38
C GLY A 69 -3.47 21.41 21.36
N GLU A 70 -4.60 21.48 22.08
CA GLU A 70 -5.43 22.71 22.13
C GLU A 70 -4.65 23.93 22.62
N LYS A 71 -3.78 23.78 23.63
CA LYS A 71 -2.96 24.89 24.14
C LYS A 71 -1.85 25.28 23.17
N LEU A 72 -1.21 24.30 22.54
CA LEU A 72 -0.17 24.53 21.53
C LEU A 72 -0.76 25.28 20.33
N GLU A 73 -1.91 24.84 19.85
CA GLU A 73 -2.66 25.49 18.77
C GLU A 73 -3.12 26.90 19.12
N ALA A 74 -3.64 27.09 20.33
CA ALA A 74 -4.11 28.40 20.81
C ALA A 74 -2.97 29.43 20.93
N SER A 75 -1.72 28.99 21.02
CA SER A 75 -0.57 29.91 21.06
C SER A 75 -0.32 30.63 19.73
N GLY A 76 -0.86 30.12 18.62
CA GLY A 76 -0.63 30.65 17.27
C GLY A 76 0.80 30.43 16.75
N LYS A 77 1.66 29.75 17.50
CA LYS A 77 3.02 29.38 17.08
C LYS A 77 2.96 28.14 16.17
N CYS A 78 3.77 28.14 15.12
CA CYS A 78 3.95 26.95 14.28
C CYS A 78 4.84 25.90 14.98
N LEU A 79 4.83 24.66 14.50
CA LEU A 79 5.57 23.56 15.12
C LEU A 79 7.09 23.86 15.30
N PRO A 80 7.81 24.42 14.31
CA PRO A 80 9.21 24.80 14.50
C PRO A 80 9.45 25.82 15.62
N GLU A 81 8.55 26.78 15.80
CA GLU A 81 8.64 27.77 16.89
C GLU A 81 8.42 27.10 18.24
N LEU A 82 7.47 26.17 18.34
CA LEU A 82 7.20 25.39 19.55
C LEU A 82 8.36 24.47 19.92
N LEU A 83 9.00 23.83 18.93
CA LEU A 83 10.17 22.96 19.13
C LEU A 83 11.44 23.72 19.52
N ASN A 84 11.47 25.05 19.32
CA ASN A 84 12.58 25.91 19.71
C ASN A 84 12.36 26.59 21.07
N LEU A 85 11.23 26.33 21.75
CA LEU A 85 10.98 26.86 23.09
C LEU A 85 11.87 26.19 24.15
N SER A 86 12.17 26.94 25.20
CA SER A 86 12.88 26.41 26.37
C SER A 86 12.04 25.38 27.13
N THR A 87 12.70 24.57 27.96
CA THR A 87 11.98 23.64 28.85
C THR A 87 11.08 24.39 29.82
N GLU A 88 11.54 25.56 30.28
CA GLU A 88 10.81 26.48 31.15
C GLU A 88 9.56 27.03 30.46
N ASP A 89 9.66 27.42 29.19
CA ASP A 89 8.52 27.91 28.39
C ASP A 89 7.49 26.80 28.16
N LEU A 90 7.93 25.59 27.80
CA LEU A 90 7.04 24.45 27.58
C LEU A 90 6.30 24.05 28.87
N SER A 91 6.98 24.11 30.01
CA SER A 91 6.37 23.85 31.31
C SER A 91 5.43 24.97 31.75
N SER A 92 5.85 26.23 31.66
CA SER A 92 5.10 27.38 32.20
C SER A 92 3.92 27.79 31.31
N GLN A 93 4.11 27.84 29.99
CA GLN A 93 3.09 28.30 29.05
C GLN A 93 2.07 27.20 28.72
N PHE A 94 2.51 25.93 28.66
CA PHE A 94 1.66 24.81 28.21
C PHE A 94 1.36 23.79 29.31
N GLY A 95 2.01 23.87 30.47
CA GLY A 95 1.86 22.90 31.55
C GLY A 95 2.49 21.54 31.22
N MET A 96 3.47 21.50 30.32
CA MET A 96 4.05 20.26 29.85
C MET A 96 4.94 19.63 30.93
N LYS A 97 4.68 18.36 31.27
CA LYS A 97 5.48 17.64 32.27
C LYS A 97 6.88 17.35 31.71
N ARG A 98 7.91 17.33 32.55
CA ARG A 98 9.32 17.09 32.15
C ARG A 98 9.51 15.88 31.22
N GLY A 99 8.86 14.75 31.51
CA GLY A 99 8.94 13.55 30.67
C GLY A 99 8.21 13.70 29.32
N HIS A 100 7.21 14.58 29.24
CA HIS A 100 6.52 14.91 28.00
C HIS A 100 7.33 15.90 27.17
N ILE A 101 8.00 16.86 27.82
CA ILE A 101 8.94 17.78 27.15
C ILE A 101 10.02 17.00 26.43
N ALA A 102 10.64 16.01 27.10
CA ALA A 102 11.67 15.18 26.48
C ALA A 102 11.17 14.46 25.22
N ARG A 103 9.93 13.95 25.21
CA ARG A 103 9.35 13.29 24.02
C ARG A 103 8.90 14.28 22.96
N PHE A 104 8.43 15.46 23.36
CA PHE A 104 8.02 16.52 22.46
C PHE A 104 9.21 17.17 21.74
N THR A 105 10.38 17.24 22.36
CA THR A 105 11.59 17.80 21.73
C THR A 105 12.47 16.75 21.08
N ASP A 106 12.21 15.47 21.32
CA ASP A 106 12.95 14.37 20.73
C ASP A 106 12.64 14.20 19.24
N ARG A 107 13.58 14.68 18.42
CA ARG A 107 13.55 14.61 16.96
C ARG A 107 13.76 13.19 16.43
N THR A 108 14.15 12.23 17.28
CA THR A 108 14.42 10.84 16.88
C THR A 108 13.18 9.95 16.96
N THR A 109 12.24 10.25 17.87
CA THR A 109 10.99 9.48 18.04
C THR A 109 9.91 9.85 17.01
N ALA A 110 10.04 10.98 16.31
CA ALA A 110 9.12 11.41 15.25
C ALA A 110 9.06 10.44 14.03
N CYS A 111 9.83 9.35 14.04
CA CYS A 111 9.98 8.41 12.92
C CYS A 111 9.99 6.92 13.32
N ALA A 112 9.57 6.54 14.54
CA ALA A 112 9.48 5.13 14.95
C ALA A 112 8.04 4.73 15.33
N ASP A 113 7.40 3.99 14.42
CA ASP A 113 6.14 3.19 14.40
C ASP A 113 5.45 2.75 15.72
N PRO A 114 4.16 2.26 15.74
CA PRO A 114 3.40 1.60 14.65
C PRO A 114 1.92 2.00 14.41
N LEU A 115 1.49 1.99 13.14
CA LEU A 115 0.10 2.16 12.66
C LEU A 115 -0.78 0.88 12.80
N PRO A 116 -2.03 1.02 13.29
CA PRO A 116 -3.23 0.36 12.71
C PRO A 116 -4.43 1.36 12.64
N LYS A 117 -5.46 1.34 11.75
CA LYS A 117 -6.03 0.45 10.73
C LYS A 117 -6.74 1.30 9.64
N SER A 118 -6.61 0.86 8.39
CA SER A 118 -7.49 1.00 7.19
C SER A 118 -8.66 2.01 7.20
N TYR A 119 -8.52 3.08 6.43
CA TYR A 119 -9.63 3.73 5.71
C TYR A 119 -9.21 4.03 4.27
N GLY A 120 -10.10 3.73 3.32
CA GLY A 120 -9.88 3.96 1.89
C GLY A 120 -9.99 5.44 1.54
N PRO A 121 -9.38 5.90 0.44
CA PRO A 121 -9.31 7.32 0.13
C PRO A 121 -10.68 7.85 -0.37
N PRO A 122 -10.99 9.13 -0.11
CA PRO A 122 -12.27 9.72 -0.47
C PRO A 122 -12.35 10.09 -1.96
N ALA A 123 -13.54 9.90 -2.52
CA ALA A 123 -13.90 10.25 -3.88
C ALA A 123 -14.40 11.69 -3.96
N ARG A 124 -13.73 12.54 -4.74
CA ARG A 124 -14.14 13.94 -4.95
C ARG A 124 -15.33 14.03 -5.91
N LYS A 125 -16.36 14.79 -5.54
CA LYS A 125 -17.44 15.22 -6.46
C LYS A 125 -16.93 16.39 -7.29
N THR A 126 -16.73 16.19 -8.59
CA THR A 126 -16.43 17.28 -9.52
C THR A 126 -17.69 18.10 -9.82
N GLY A 127 -17.60 19.40 -9.54
CA GLY A 127 -18.57 20.40 -9.95
C GLY A 127 -18.75 20.48 -11.47
N THR A 128 -19.97 20.88 -11.84
CA THR A 128 -20.50 21.04 -13.20
C THR A 128 -19.72 22.06 -14.02
N PRO A 129 -19.36 21.76 -15.29
CA PRO A 129 -19.17 22.76 -16.30
C PRO A 129 -20.42 22.86 -17.20
N SER A 130 -20.95 24.08 -17.26
CA SER A 130 -21.89 24.57 -18.26
C SER A 130 -21.41 24.30 -19.69
N ARG A 131 -22.26 23.71 -20.55
CA ARG A 131 -22.46 24.15 -21.94
C ARG A 131 -23.65 23.47 -22.63
N ASN A 132 -24.39 24.31 -23.35
CA ASN A 132 -25.57 24.04 -24.17
C ASN A 132 -25.32 23.21 -25.45
N ASN A 133 -26.45 22.72 -25.99
CA ASN A 133 -26.74 22.18 -27.33
C ASN A 133 -26.30 20.73 -27.58
N SER A 134 -27.07 19.85 -28.24
CA SER A 134 -28.46 19.85 -28.72
C SER A 134 -28.73 18.44 -29.31
N LEU A 135 -30.02 18.12 -29.49
CA LEU A 135 -30.60 17.12 -30.39
C LEU A 135 -30.63 15.63 -29.98
N TYR A 136 -31.87 15.18 -29.71
CA TYR A 136 -32.53 13.92 -30.10
C TYR A 136 -31.77 12.59 -29.91
N LYS A 137 -32.32 11.52 -29.33
CA LYS A 137 -33.68 10.99 -29.51
C LYS A 137 -33.94 9.94 -28.42
N ASN A 138 -35.13 10.01 -27.84
CA ASN A 138 -35.73 8.97 -27.01
C ASN A 138 -35.79 7.63 -27.77
N PHE A 139 -35.49 6.52 -27.09
CA PHE A 139 -36.35 5.33 -27.07
C PHE A 139 -36.17 4.63 -25.72
N ALA A 140 -37.22 4.67 -24.91
CA ALA A 140 -37.36 3.94 -23.67
C ALA A 140 -38.38 2.81 -23.86
N SER A 141 -38.05 1.66 -23.24
CA SER A 141 -38.94 0.56 -22.83
C SER A 141 -39.59 -0.25 -23.98
N VAL A 142 -39.82 -1.56 -23.87
CA VAL A 142 -40.70 -2.23 -22.89
C VAL A 142 -40.50 -3.78 -22.94
N ASN A 143 -40.64 -4.42 -21.76
CA ASN A 143 -41.03 -5.81 -21.42
C ASN A 143 -40.29 -7.02 -22.03
N SER A 144 -39.71 -7.90 -21.20
CA SER A 144 -40.27 -8.92 -20.28
C SER A 144 -40.33 -10.29 -20.95
N ASN A 145 -39.71 -11.28 -20.31
CA ASN A 145 -40.29 -12.62 -20.14
C ASN A 145 -39.46 -13.47 -19.17
N LYS A 146 -40.20 -14.34 -18.51
CA LYS A 146 -39.98 -15.08 -17.27
C LYS A 146 -39.86 -16.57 -17.62
N MET A 147 -38.84 -17.29 -17.14
CA MET A 147 -38.84 -18.76 -16.86
C MET A 147 -37.60 -19.06 -15.98
N GLN A 148 -37.76 -19.40 -14.70
CA GLN A 148 -38.00 -20.73 -14.09
C GLN A 148 -36.77 -21.63 -13.93
N ASN A 149 -36.36 -21.73 -12.65
CA ASN A 149 -35.69 -22.79 -11.88
C ASN A 149 -35.15 -24.06 -12.56
N THR A 150 -33.95 -24.47 -12.15
CA THR A 150 -33.67 -25.86 -11.73
C THR A 150 -32.47 -25.92 -10.78
N ALA A 151 -32.74 -26.37 -9.56
CA ALA A 151 -31.73 -26.78 -8.58
C ALA A 151 -31.30 -28.23 -8.86
N LYS A 152 -30.00 -28.53 -8.76
CA LYS A 152 -29.48 -29.89 -8.55
C LYS A 152 -28.24 -29.86 -7.66
N SER A 153 -28.42 -30.41 -6.45
CA SER A 153 -27.40 -30.91 -5.54
C SER A 153 -26.84 -32.26 -6.02
N PHE A 154 -25.55 -32.52 -5.81
CA PHE A 154 -24.85 -33.80 -5.55
C PHE A 154 -23.35 -33.44 -5.51
N GLY A 155 -22.44 -33.91 -4.67
CA GLY A 155 -22.37 -34.92 -3.63
C GLY A 155 -20.88 -35.03 -3.23
N ARG A 156 -20.60 -35.32 -1.96
CA ARG A 156 -19.26 -35.46 -1.36
C ARG A 156 -18.33 -36.41 -2.15
N SER A 157 -17.06 -36.07 -2.23
CA SER A 157 -15.97 -37.05 -2.16
C SER A 157 -14.81 -36.46 -1.37
N SER A 158 -14.47 -37.13 -0.27
CA SER A 158 -13.31 -36.84 0.57
C SER A 158 -12.20 -37.83 0.22
N THR A 159 -10.98 -37.36 0.00
CA THR A 159 -9.78 -38.18 0.19
C THR A 159 -8.57 -37.29 0.42
N ASN A 160 -8.07 -37.37 1.66
CA ASN A 160 -6.67 -37.29 2.09
C ASN A 160 -5.65 -36.60 1.17
N ASN A 161 -5.13 -35.47 1.65
CA ASN A 161 -3.70 -35.17 1.53
C ASN A 161 -3.26 -34.32 2.74
N GLY A 162 -3.35 -34.92 3.92
CA GLY A 162 -2.64 -34.45 5.11
C GLY A 162 -1.19 -34.92 5.06
N LYS A 163 -0.38 -34.33 4.18
CA LYS A 163 1.08 -34.30 4.38
C LYS A 163 1.37 -33.06 5.20
N SER A 164 1.82 -33.25 6.44
CA SER A 164 2.02 -32.16 7.39
C SER A 164 3.02 -31.16 6.82
N LEU A 165 2.68 -29.88 6.92
CA LEU A 165 3.51 -28.75 6.53
C LEU A 165 4.87 -28.77 7.25
N GLU A 166 4.94 -29.41 8.42
CA GLU A 166 6.14 -29.57 9.25
C GLU A 166 7.22 -30.45 8.61
N GLU A 167 6.86 -31.50 7.86
CA GLU A 167 7.87 -32.31 7.15
C GLU A 167 8.48 -31.56 5.95
N SER A 168 7.76 -30.60 5.36
CA SER A 168 8.31 -29.73 4.31
C SER A 168 9.22 -28.62 4.86
N LEU A 169 9.11 -28.28 6.14
CA LEU A 169 9.95 -27.27 6.80
C LEU A 169 11.32 -27.83 7.23
N ALA A 170 11.42 -29.15 7.44
CA ALA A 170 12.66 -29.80 7.90
C ALA A 170 13.76 -29.89 6.82
N SER A 171 13.44 -29.74 5.52
CA SER A 171 14.43 -29.86 4.43
C SER A 171 15.21 -28.58 4.09
N PHE A 172 14.94 -27.45 4.76
CA PHE A 172 15.53 -26.16 4.42
C PHE A 172 16.48 -25.62 5.49
N LYS A 173 17.51 -26.39 5.84
CA LYS A 173 18.70 -25.81 6.51
C LYS A 173 19.52 -25.04 5.47
N ILE A 174 19.18 -23.76 5.36
CA ILE A 174 19.89 -22.77 4.56
C ILE A 174 21.22 -22.47 5.25
N LYS A 175 22.32 -22.94 4.64
CA LYS A 175 23.69 -22.57 5.03
C LYS A 175 24.02 -21.17 4.50
N ASP A 176 24.99 -20.49 5.12
CA ASP A 176 25.53 -19.23 4.59
C ASP A 176 25.82 -19.35 3.08
N GLY A 177 25.27 -18.42 2.29
CA GLY A 177 25.37 -18.44 0.83
C GLY A 177 24.23 -19.15 0.08
N TYR A 178 23.12 -19.48 0.72
CA TYR A 178 21.95 -20.05 0.03
C TYR A 178 21.34 -19.08 -0.99
N ILE A 179 21.10 -19.61 -2.19
CA ILE A 179 20.46 -18.91 -3.30
C ILE A 179 19.01 -19.37 -3.39
N PHE A 180 18.07 -18.43 -3.29
CA PHE A 180 16.64 -18.68 -3.49
C PHE A 180 16.39 -19.19 -4.90
N LYS A 181 15.69 -20.34 -4.98
CA LYS A 181 15.14 -20.85 -6.24
C LYS A 181 13.89 -20.09 -6.69
N GLY A 182 13.25 -19.38 -5.74
CA GLY A 182 12.08 -18.54 -5.93
C GLY A 182 10.82 -19.30 -6.36
N ILE A 183 9.68 -18.62 -6.34
CA ILE A 183 8.39 -19.13 -6.84
C ILE A 183 7.81 -18.12 -7.83
N VAL A 184 7.26 -18.59 -8.94
CA VAL A 184 6.45 -17.77 -9.84
C VAL A 184 4.98 -18.01 -9.57
N ALA A 185 4.24 -16.92 -9.38
CA ALA A 185 2.79 -16.93 -9.25
C ALA A 185 2.14 -16.00 -10.29
N ALA A 186 0.94 -16.35 -10.71
CA ALA A 186 0.12 -15.53 -11.59
C ALA A 186 -1.36 -15.91 -11.42
N GLY A 187 -2.26 -14.99 -11.76
CA GLY A 187 -3.69 -15.30 -11.84
C GLY A 187 -3.99 -16.43 -12.85
N PRO A 188 -5.15 -17.10 -12.74
CA PRO A 188 -5.49 -18.25 -13.58
C PRO A 188 -5.49 -17.90 -15.08
N PRO A 189 -5.09 -18.84 -15.97
CA PRO A 189 -5.17 -18.67 -17.42
C PRO A 189 -6.64 -18.77 -17.84
N VAL A 190 -7.32 -17.64 -17.99
CA VAL A 190 -8.70 -17.63 -18.50
C VAL A 190 -8.67 -17.33 -20.01
N PRO A 191 -9.14 -18.24 -20.87
CA PRO A 191 -9.30 -17.97 -22.30
C PRO A 191 -10.26 -16.80 -22.52
N ARG A 192 -9.95 -15.93 -23.49
CA ARG A 192 -10.77 -14.75 -23.81
C ARG A 192 -11.53 -14.99 -25.11
N ALA A 193 -12.62 -14.24 -25.30
CA ALA A 193 -13.48 -14.32 -26.50
C ALA A 193 -13.90 -15.76 -26.84
N CYS A 194 -14.52 -16.47 -25.89
CA CYS A 194 -14.96 -17.87 -26.05
C CYS A 194 -13.85 -18.86 -26.46
N GLY A 195 -12.58 -18.57 -26.14
CA GLY A 195 -11.43 -19.42 -26.47
C GLY A 195 -10.65 -19.01 -27.71
N CYS A 196 -11.13 -18.01 -28.47
CA CYS A 196 -10.44 -17.52 -29.67
C CYS A 196 -9.16 -16.74 -29.36
N VAL A 197 -8.98 -16.28 -28.12
CA VAL A 197 -7.79 -15.57 -27.67
C VAL A 197 -7.20 -16.31 -26.47
N GLN A 198 -6.05 -16.93 -26.69
CA GLN A 198 -5.30 -17.62 -25.64
C GLN A 198 -4.76 -16.61 -24.62
N PRO A 199 -4.70 -16.99 -23.33
CA PRO A 199 -4.08 -16.14 -22.33
C PRO A 199 -2.59 -15.94 -22.67
N PRO A 200 -2.02 -14.78 -22.34
CA PRO A 200 -0.59 -14.53 -22.53
C PRO A 200 0.22 -15.64 -21.83
N PRO A 201 1.25 -16.21 -22.50
CA PRO A 201 2.11 -17.18 -21.85
C PRO A 201 2.79 -16.51 -20.66
N VAL A 202 2.83 -17.24 -19.54
CA VAL A 202 3.58 -16.82 -18.34
C VAL A 202 4.82 -17.69 -18.26
N VAL A 203 5.93 -17.09 -17.86
CA VAL A 203 7.16 -17.85 -17.62
C VAL A 203 6.96 -18.75 -16.40
N ASP A 204 7.30 -20.04 -16.54
CA ASP A 204 7.14 -21.00 -15.44
C ASP A 204 8.29 -20.93 -14.43
N ASN A 205 9.42 -20.36 -14.85
CA ASN A 205 10.61 -20.19 -14.02
C ASN A 205 10.76 -18.74 -13.58
N VAL A 206 11.27 -18.56 -12.36
CA VAL A 206 11.62 -17.25 -11.82
C VAL A 206 12.70 -16.62 -12.70
N ALA A 207 12.61 -15.31 -12.91
CA ALA A 207 13.63 -14.57 -13.63
C ALA A 207 15.01 -14.82 -12.99
N PRO A 208 16.08 -14.95 -13.78
CA PRO A 208 17.41 -15.07 -13.20
C PRO A 208 17.75 -13.78 -12.45
N TYR A 209 18.48 -13.89 -11.33
CA TYR A 209 18.88 -12.71 -10.55
C TYR A 209 19.62 -11.66 -11.40
N SER A 210 20.44 -12.12 -12.35
CA SER A 210 21.16 -11.28 -13.32
C SER A 210 20.25 -10.49 -14.27
N ALA A 211 18.96 -10.82 -14.37
CA ALA A 211 18.00 -10.02 -15.14
C ALA A 211 17.60 -8.74 -14.41
N ILE A 212 17.79 -8.66 -13.10
CA ILE A 212 17.32 -7.53 -12.29
C ILE A 212 18.43 -6.76 -11.57
N ASP A 213 19.57 -7.38 -11.25
CA ASP A 213 20.57 -6.80 -10.37
C ASP A 213 21.30 -5.58 -10.97
N SER A 214 21.59 -5.62 -12.26
CA SER A 214 22.31 -4.58 -12.99
C SER A 214 21.41 -3.52 -13.62
N ILE A 215 20.09 -3.57 -13.40
CA ILE A 215 19.16 -2.56 -13.94
C ILE A 215 19.55 -1.19 -13.39
N SER A 216 19.65 -0.19 -14.27
CA SER A 216 19.87 1.20 -13.86
C SER A 216 18.55 1.82 -13.43
N VAL A 217 18.45 2.20 -12.15
CA VAL A 217 17.26 2.82 -11.55
C VAL A 217 17.58 4.19 -10.96
N GLN A 218 16.58 5.04 -10.86
CA GLN A 218 16.68 6.35 -10.22
C GLN A 218 15.60 6.49 -9.15
N LYS A 219 15.92 6.94 -7.93
CA LYS A 219 14.89 7.25 -6.93
C LYS A 219 14.26 8.60 -7.28
N LEU A 220 12.94 8.60 -7.46
CA LEU A 220 12.15 9.78 -7.78
C LEU A 220 11.64 10.47 -6.51
N THR A 221 11.25 9.68 -5.50
CA THR A 221 10.73 10.17 -4.23
C THR A 221 11.48 9.52 -3.07
N PRO A 222 11.65 10.22 -1.94
CA PRO A 222 12.08 9.59 -0.71
C PRO A 222 10.94 8.73 -0.13
N GLU A 223 11.26 7.97 0.92
CA GLU A 223 10.21 7.52 1.85
C GLU A 223 9.59 8.76 2.52
N TYR A 224 8.27 8.83 2.49
CA TYR A 224 7.52 9.98 2.99
C TYR A 224 7.71 10.11 4.50
N LYS A 225 8.08 11.30 4.94
CA LYS A 225 8.09 11.72 6.33
C LYS A 225 7.43 13.10 6.39
N ILE A 226 6.58 13.30 7.39
CA ILE A 226 5.87 14.56 7.63
C ILE A 226 6.89 15.72 7.65
N GLY A 227 6.62 16.78 6.88
CA GLY A 227 7.46 17.97 6.81
C GLY A 227 8.61 17.91 5.78
N MET A 228 8.75 16.80 5.03
CA MET A 228 9.77 16.66 3.97
C MET A 228 9.28 17.05 2.57
N GLU A 229 8.06 17.53 2.41
CA GLU A 229 7.43 17.83 1.12
C GLU A 229 8.26 18.86 0.32
N ARG A 230 8.88 19.81 1.02
CA ARG A 230 9.71 20.87 0.41
C ARG A 230 11.08 20.39 -0.08
N LEU A 231 11.51 19.17 0.29
CA LEU A 231 12.85 18.63 -0.03
C LEU A 231 12.85 17.65 -1.23
N VAL A 232 11.68 17.35 -1.81
CA VAL A 232 11.52 16.38 -2.91
C VAL A 232 12.10 16.86 -4.26
N LYS A 233 12.76 18.02 -4.30
CA LYS A 233 13.30 18.60 -5.55
C LYS A 233 14.61 17.97 -6.05
N SER A 234 15.21 17.02 -5.33
CA SER A 234 16.47 16.40 -5.76
C SER A 234 16.26 15.03 -6.40
N LYS A 235 16.34 14.98 -7.74
CA LYS A 235 16.50 13.72 -8.47
C LYS A 235 17.84 13.12 -8.09
N THR A 236 17.83 11.92 -7.53
CA THR A 236 19.06 11.18 -7.21
C THR A 236 19.78 10.76 -8.50
N PRO A 237 21.11 10.64 -8.52
CA PRO A 237 21.80 10.05 -9.66
C PRO A 237 21.34 8.59 -9.87
N PRO A 238 21.34 8.08 -11.12
CA PRO A 238 21.07 6.67 -11.36
C PRO A 238 22.01 5.74 -10.58
N MET A 239 21.47 4.62 -10.12
CA MET A 239 22.16 3.59 -9.34
C MET A 239 21.82 2.20 -9.88
N LYS A 240 22.63 1.19 -9.56
CA LYS A 240 22.27 -0.20 -9.83
C LYS A 240 21.12 -0.63 -8.92
N ALA A 241 20.18 -1.40 -9.45
CA ALA A 241 19.05 -1.88 -8.69
C ALA A 241 19.45 -2.76 -7.50
N SER A 242 20.53 -3.54 -7.61
CA SER A 242 21.08 -4.36 -6.51
C SER A 242 21.35 -3.60 -5.22
N GLU A 243 21.61 -2.30 -5.32
CA GLU A 243 21.85 -1.43 -4.18
C GLU A 243 20.60 -1.24 -3.31
N LEU A 244 19.40 -1.45 -3.85
CA LEU A 244 18.12 -1.33 -3.13
C LEU A 244 17.94 -2.44 -2.08
N TRP A 245 18.47 -3.63 -2.35
CA TRP A 245 18.34 -4.80 -1.48
C TRP A 245 19.68 -5.34 -0.97
N ARG A 246 20.77 -4.56 -1.10
CA ARG A 246 22.09 -4.97 -0.61
C ARG A 246 22.06 -5.30 0.88
N ASP A 247 21.44 -4.43 1.68
CA ASP A 247 21.51 -4.49 3.14
C ASP A 247 20.25 -5.06 3.79
N LYS A 248 19.11 -5.02 3.08
CA LYS A 248 17.84 -5.60 3.55
C LYS A 248 17.07 -6.21 2.38
N PRO A 249 16.31 -7.29 2.59
CA PRO A 249 15.37 -7.79 1.58
C PRO A 249 14.39 -6.71 1.12
N ALA A 250 13.89 -6.83 -0.11
CA ALA A 250 13.02 -5.83 -0.72
C ALA A 250 11.84 -6.43 -1.48
N VAL A 251 10.67 -5.78 -1.37
CA VAL A 251 9.53 -5.95 -2.26
C VAL A 251 9.56 -4.84 -3.32
N LEU A 252 9.45 -5.22 -4.59
CA LEU A 252 9.44 -4.31 -5.73
C LEU A 252 8.08 -4.45 -6.43
N LEU A 253 7.19 -3.49 -6.24
CA LEU A 253 5.89 -3.46 -6.91
C LEU A 253 6.03 -2.74 -8.26
N CYS A 254 5.93 -3.49 -9.36
CA CYS A 254 6.05 -2.95 -10.72
C CYS A 254 4.71 -2.37 -11.18
N ILE A 255 4.57 -1.05 -11.06
CA ILE A 255 3.33 -0.33 -11.36
C ILE A 255 3.25 -0.09 -12.87
N ARG A 256 2.18 -0.59 -13.48
CA ARG A 256 1.91 -0.34 -14.91
C ARG A 256 1.74 1.14 -15.21
N ARG A 257 0.99 1.85 -14.38
CA ARG A 257 0.70 3.27 -14.57
C ARG A 257 0.21 3.91 -13.27
N PRO A 258 0.85 4.98 -12.78
CA PRO A 258 0.48 5.63 -11.53
C PRO A 258 -0.92 6.25 -11.52
N GLY A 259 -1.45 6.64 -12.69
CA GLY A 259 -2.82 7.15 -12.85
C GLY A 259 -3.93 6.09 -12.95
N CYS A 260 -3.59 4.81 -13.13
CA CYS A 260 -4.58 3.75 -13.29
C CYS A 260 -5.25 3.39 -11.96
N ILE A 261 -6.58 3.32 -11.92
CA ILE A 261 -7.33 2.95 -10.71
C ILE A 261 -6.91 1.59 -10.13
N MET A 262 -6.65 0.61 -10.98
CA MET A 262 -6.27 -0.73 -10.55
C MET A 262 -4.87 -0.73 -9.93
N CYS A 263 -3.95 0.09 -10.45
CA CYS A 263 -2.61 0.21 -9.91
C CYS A 263 -2.58 1.01 -8.61
N ARG A 264 -3.35 2.11 -8.53
CA ARG A 264 -3.50 2.90 -7.30
C ARG A 264 -4.10 2.05 -6.19
N ALA A 265 -5.12 1.25 -6.52
CA ALA A 265 -5.76 0.34 -5.58
C ALA A 265 -4.80 -0.75 -5.08
N GLU A 266 -4.04 -1.39 -5.98
CA GLU A 266 -3.00 -2.36 -5.59
C GLU A 266 -1.93 -1.75 -4.69
N ALA A 267 -1.38 -0.61 -5.11
CA ALA A 267 -0.35 0.11 -4.37
C ALA A 267 -0.84 0.46 -2.97
N HIS A 268 -2.04 1.01 -2.87
CA HIS A 268 -2.65 1.35 -1.59
C HIS A 268 -2.89 0.10 -0.72
N GLN A 269 -3.44 -0.98 -1.27
CA GLN A 269 -3.65 -2.22 -0.51
C GLN A 269 -2.34 -2.81 0.01
N LEU A 270 -1.28 -2.84 -0.79
CA LEU A 270 0.01 -3.34 -0.36
C LEU A 270 0.65 -2.40 0.67
N TYR A 271 0.61 -1.10 0.42
CA TYR A 271 1.26 -0.09 1.27
C TYR A 271 0.57 0.06 2.63
N THR A 272 -0.73 -0.17 2.75
CA THR A 272 -1.42 -0.21 4.06
C THR A 272 -0.87 -1.31 4.99
N LYS A 273 -0.13 -2.30 4.44
CA LYS A 273 0.57 -3.35 5.19
C LYS A 273 2.05 -3.04 5.43
N LYS A 274 2.53 -1.83 5.10
CA LYS A 274 3.90 -1.36 5.36
C LYS A 274 4.40 -1.66 6.79
N PRO A 275 3.62 -1.45 7.88
CA PRO A 275 4.08 -1.79 9.23
C PRO A 275 4.46 -3.27 9.40
N ILE A 276 3.81 -4.18 8.68
CA ILE A 276 4.15 -5.61 8.70
C ILE A 276 5.49 -5.83 8.00
N PHE A 277 5.71 -5.20 6.85
CA PHE A 277 6.99 -5.28 6.15
C PHE A 277 8.13 -4.67 6.97
N ASP A 278 7.90 -3.56 7.67
CA ASP A 278 8.87 -2.94 8.56
C ASP A 278 9.23 -3.82 9.75
N ALA A 279 8.24 -4.44 10.40
CA ALA A 279 8.45 -5.41 11.47
C ALA A 279 9.23 -6.65 10.99
N LEU A 280 9.07 -7.03 9.71
CA LEU A 280 9.84 -8.08 9.05
C LEU A 280 11.24 -7.63 8.61
N GLY A 281 11.57 -6.34 8.72
CA GLY A 281 12.84 -5.77 8.27
C GLY A 281 12.96 -5.66 6.74
N ILE A 282 11.84 -5.62 6.03
CA ILE A 282 11.76 -5.65 4.57
C ILE A 282 11.41 -4.27 4.02
N GLN A 283 12.19 -3.81 3.05
CA GLN A 283 11.94 -2.55 2.36
C GLN A 283 10.90 -2.76 1.25
N ILE A 284 10.06 -1.77 0.96
CA ILE A 284 9.13 -1.83 -0.17
C ILE A 284 9.32 -0.63 -1.09
N PHE A 285 9.34 -0.89 -2.40
CA PHE A 285 9.52 0.12 -3.44
C PHE A 285 8.44 0.00 -4.52
N ALA A 286 7.97 1.14 -5.03
CA ALA A 286 7.17 1.19 -6.24
C ALA A 286 8.09 1.44 -7.44
N VAL A 287 7.98 0.63 -8.48
CA VAL A 287 8.80 0.71 -9.70
C VAL A 287 7.94 1.26 -10.84
N LEU A 288 8.39 2.35 -11.45
CA LEU A 288 7.78 2.96 -12.63
C LEU A 288 8.67 2.75 -13.85
N HIS A 289 8.07 2.42 -14.99
CA HIS A 289 8.76 2.38 -16.29
C HIS A 289 8.65 3.69 -17.07
N GLU A 290 7.68 4.54 -16.70
CA GLU A 290 7.42 5.84 -17.30
C GLU A 290 7.41 6.91 -16.19
N HIS A 291 8.08 8.03 -16.45
CA HIS A 291 8.13 9.15 -15.52
C HIS A 291 7.33 10.33 -16.07
N ILE A 292 6.12 10.51 -15.55
CA ILE A 292 5.29 11.70 -15.75
C ILE A 292 5.18 12.41 -14.40
N GLU A 293 5.82 13.57 -14.26
CA GLU A 293 5.97 14.29 -12.98
C GLU A 293 4.63 14.51 -12.26
N SER A 294 3.58 14.91 -12.99
CA SER A 294 2.24 15.09 -12.42
C SER A 294 1.63 13.79 -11.90
N GLU A 295 1.87 12.66 -12.58
CA GLU A 295 1.35 11.37 -12.14
C GLU A 295 2.11 10.82 -10.94
N VAL A 296 3.42 11.09 -10.85
CA VAL A 296 4.21 10.74 -9.65
C VAL A 296 3.74 11.56 -8.46
N LYS A 297 3.50 12.87 -8.65
CA LYS A 297 2.97 13.76 -7.61
C LYS A 297 1.57 13.36 -7.15
N ASP A 298 0.68 12.96 -8.05
CA ASP A 298 -0.67 12.51 -7.69
C ASP A 298 -0.65 11.11 -7.02
N PHE A 299 0.38 10.30 -7.32
CA PHE A 299 0.52 8.95 -6.79
C PHE A 299 1.15 8.91 -5.39
N TRP A 300 2.21 9.70 -5.17
CA TRP A 300 2.98 9.77 -3.94
C TRP A 300 2.75 11.12 -3.24
N PRO A 301 2.48 11.15 -1.92
CA PRO A 301 2.44 10.02 -0.99
C PRO A 301 1.06 9.33 -0.90
N ARG A 302 0.03 9.83 -1.61
CA ARG A 302 -1.39 9.48 -1.41
C ARG A 302 -1.71 7.99 -1.48
N TYR A 303 -1.17 7.26 -2.45
CA TYR A 303 -1.42 5.81 -2.62
C TYR A 303 -0.19 4.97 -2.26
N TRP A 304 0.98 5.60 -2.14
CA TRP A 304 2.23 4.97 -1.84
C TRP A 304 3.13 5.97 -1.12
N GLY A 305 3.36 5.77 0.18
CA GLY A 305 4.27 6.62 0.96
C GLY A 305 5.75 6.21 0.85
N GLY A 306 6.05 5.08 0.21
CA GLY A 306 7.42 4.57 0.11
C GLY A 306 8.23 5.24 -0.99
N THR A 307 9.49 4.84 -1.12
CA THR A 307 10.35 5.29 -2.22
C THR A 307 9.77 4.80 -3.56
N VAL A 308 9.66 5.72 -4.52
CA VAL A 308 9.34 5.42 -5.93
C VAL A 308 10.63 5.41 -6.73
N ILE A 309 10.86 4.34 -7.49
CA ILE A 309 12.02 4.19 -8.36
C ILE A 309 11.59 4.20 -9.83
N TYR A 310 12.45 4.77 -10.67
CA TYR A 310 12.27 4.84 -12.11
C TYR A 310 13.24 3.90 -12.82
N ASP A 311 12.69 2.93 -13.54
CA ASP A 311 13.40 2.02 -14.44
C ASP A 311 13.16 2.44 -15.89
N ARG A 312 14.02 3.33 -16.38
CA ARG A 312 13.96 3.85 -17.76
C ARG A 312 14.07 2.75 -18.82
N THR A 313 14.77 1.67 -18.51
CA THR A 313 15.02 0.57 -19.46
C THR A 313 13.89 -0.46 -19.50
N MET A 314 12.93 -0.33 -18.58
CA MET A 314 11.86 -1.30 -18.32
C MET A 314 12.43 -2.71 -18.05
N GLY A 315 13.63 -2.79 -17.47
CA GLY A 315 14.31 -4.05 -17.15
C GLY A 315 13.47 -4.95 -16.26
N PHE A 316 12.84 -4.40 -15.22
CA PHE A 316 11.98 -5.18 -14.31
C PHE A 316 10.75 -5.72 -15.04
N PHE A 317 10.13 -4.87 -15.86
CA PHE A 317 8.95 -5.22 -16.66
C PHE A 317 9.27 -6.26 -17.73
N LYS A 318 10.47 -6.21 -18.32
CA LYS A 318 10.97 -7.26 -19.22
C LYS A 318 11.27 -8.55 -18.46
N ALA A 319 11.88 -8.47 -17.28
CA ALA A 319 12.18 -9.64 -16.45
C ALA A 319 10.90 -10.41 -16.08
N LEU A 320 9.81 -9.70 -15.77
CA LEU A 320 8.49 -10.30 -15.54
C LEU A 320 7.98 -11.12 -16.74
N GLY A 321 8.32 -10.73 -17.96
CA GLY A 321 7.95 -11.43 -19.19
C GLY A 321 9.07 -12.25 -19.83
N GLY A 322 10.08 -12.68 -19.08
CA GLY A 322 11.16 -13.51 -19.61
C GLY A 322 12.05 -12.80 -20.64
N GLY A 323 12.32 -11.52 -20.42
CA GLY A 323 13.10 -10.66 -21.32
C GLY A 323 12.27 -9.84 -22.30
N LYS A 324 10.94 -10.00 -22.31
CA LYS A 324 10.02 -9.24 -23.17
C LYS A 324 8.97 -8.51 -22.33
N LEU A 325 8.49 -7.38 -22.83
CA LEU A 325 7.38 -6.67 -22.18
C LEU A 325 6.09 -7.47 -22.37
N LEU A 326 5.44 -7.78 -21.26
CA LEU A 326 4.08 -8.30 -21.27
C LEU A 326 3.13 -7.16 -21.63
N LYS A 327 2.47 -7.26 -22.78
CA LYS A 327 1.50 -6.27 -23.24
C LYS A 327 0.17 -6.93 -23.58
N ASP A 328 -0.90 -6.16 -23.49
CA ASP A 328 -2.20 -6.50 -24.09
C ASP A 328 -2.82 -5.22 -24.67
N LYS A 329 -3.57 -5.33 -25.76
CA LYS A 329 -4.30 -4.19 -26.31
C LYS A 329 -5.46 -3.81 -25.40
N PHE A 330 -5.83 -2.54 -25.36
CA PHE A 330 -6.94 -2.08 -24.53
C PHE A 330 -8.25 -2.83 -24.83
N LEU A 331 -8.60 -3.02 -26.10
CA LEU A 331 -9.81 -3.74 -26.50
C LEU A 331 -9.82 -5.21 -26.03
N SER A 332 -8.79 -5.99 -26.37
CA SER A 332 -8.75 -7.42 -26.05
C SER A 332 -8.35 -7.72 -24.61
N GLY A 333 -7.49 -6.90 -24.01
CA GLY A 333 -6.97 -7.05 -22.67
C GLY A 333 -7.87 -6.49 -21.57
N PHE A 334 -8.69 -5.49 -21.90
CA PHE A 334 -9.59 -4.83 -20.95
C PHE A 334 -11.07 -5.03 -21.30
N LEU A 335 -11.55 -4.45 -22.41
CA LEU A 335 -12.98 -4.42 -22.73
C LEU A 335 -13.60 -5.81 -22.94
N PHE A 336 -12.89 -6.70 -23.63
CA PHE A 336 -13.33 -8.08 -23.88
C PHE A 336 -12.77 -9.09 -22.87
N ASN A 337 -12.17 -8.62 -21.78
CA ASN A 337 -11.60 -9.47 -20.75
C ASN A 337 -12.46 -9.39 -19.49
N PRO A 338 -13.31 -10.40 -19.21
CA PRO A 338 -14.21 -10.36 -18.05
C PRO A 338 -13.43 -10.31 -16.73
N ARG A 339 -12.22 -10.88 -16.67
CA ARG A 339 -11.35 -10.81 -15.49
C ARG A 339 -10.85 -9.38 -15.25
N ALA A 340 -10.36 -8.71 -16.29
CA ALA A 340 -9.92 -7.33 -16.18
C ALA A 340 -11.09 -6.39 -15.80
N LEU A 341 -12.29 -6.63 -16.33
CA LEU A 341 -13.49 -5.88 -15.94
C LEU A 341 -13.88 -6.13 -14.47
N ALA A 342 -13.76 -7.36 -13.98
CA ALA A 342 -13.96 -7.68 -12.57
C ALA A 342 -12.92 -7.00 -11.67
N ASN A 343 -11.64 -7.02 -12.07
CA ASN A 343 -10.56 -6.32 -11.37
C ASN A 343 -10.81 -4.81 -11.32
N TYR A 344 -11.28 -4.23 -12.42
CA TYR A 344 -11.67 -2.82 -12.48
C TYR A 344 -12.84 -2.50 -11.55
N LYS A 345 -13.91 -3.32 -11.55
CA LYS A 345 -15.05 -3.15 -10.63
C LYS A 345 -14.59 -3.20 -9.17
N ARG A 346 -13.71 -4.15 -8.83
CA ARG A 346 -13.10 -4.29 -7.50
C ARG A 346 -12.29 -3.06 -7.10
N ALA A 347 -11.48 -2.52 -8.01
CA ALA A 347 -10.74 -1.29 -7.77
C ALA A 347 -11.66 -0.07 -7.62
N LYS A 348 -12.70 0.03 -8.46
CA LYS A 348 -13.69 1.12 -8.43
C LYS A 348 -14.49 1.16 -7.13
N ALA A 349 -14.76 0.02 -6.53
CA ALA A 349 -15.42 -0.08 -5.23
C ALA A 349 -14.63 0.58 -4.08
N MET A 350 -13.33 0.87 -4.28
CA MET A 350 -12.48 1.55 -3.30
C MET A 350 -12.57 3.09 -3.34
N GLY A 351 -13.37 3.68 -4.23
CA GLY A 351 -13.54 5.15 -4.30
C GLY A 351 -12.32 5.91 -4.85
N ILE A 352 -11.33 5.22 -5.40
CA ILE A 352 -10.06 5.80 -5.86
C ILE A 352 -10.23 6.56 -7.20
N GLU A 353 -9.62 7.74 -7.28
CA GLU A 353 -9.56 8.54 -8.50
C GLU A 353 -8.71 7.89 -9.59
N GLN A 354 -9.03 8.16 -10.86
CA GLN A 354 -8.34 7.56 -11.99
C GLN A 354 -8.14 8.55 -13.13
N ASN A 355 -7.10 8.33 -13.92
CA ASN A 355 -6.94 8.93 -15.23
C ASN A 355 -6.35 7.91 -16.22
N PHE A 356 -6.21 8.33 -17.48
CA PHE A 356 -5.66 7.52 -18.57
C PHE A 356 -4.31 8.02 -19.12
N ARG A 357 -3.60 8.88 -18.38
CA ARG A 357 -2.33 9.48 -18.83
C ARG A 357 -1.18 8.48 -18.69
N GLY A 358 -0.36 8.38 -19.73
CA GLY A 358 0.76 7.45 -19.82
C GLY A 358 0.42 6.13 -20.51
N GLU A 359 1.43 5.27 -20.63
CA GLU A 359 1.35 3.97 -21.30
C GLU A 359 0.40 3.00 -20.57
N GLY A 360 -0.50 2.37 -21.31
CA GLY A 360 -1.64 1.61 -20.78
C GLY A 360 -1.63 0.12 -21.10
N GLU A 361 -0.80 -0.33 -22.03
CA GLU A 361 -0.80 -1.70 -22.52
C GLU A 361 0.13 -2.63 -21.75
N ILE A 362 1.19 -2.10 -21.14
CA ILE A 362 2.18 -2.86 -20.38
C ILE A 362 1.55 -3.44 -19.11
N LYS A 363 1.92 -4.67 -18.77
CA LYS A 363 1.56 -5.35 -17.52
C LYS A 363 2.65 -5.19 -16.47
N GLY A 364 2.24 -5.21 -15.21
CA GLY A 364 3.09 -5.09 -14.04
C GLY A 364 3.31 -6.44 -13.37
N GLY A 365 3.59 -6.39 -12.09
CA GLY A 365 3.89 -7.55 -11.27
C GLY A 365 4.61 -7.15 -10.00
N LEU A 366 5.17 -8.14 -9.31
CA LEU A 366 5.86 -7.92 -8.05
C LEU A 366 7.05 -8.87 -7.93
N PHE A 367 8.16 -8.37 -7.41
CA PHE A 367 9.28 -9.20 -6.97
C PHE A 367 9.45 -9.11 -5.47
N ILE A 368 9.85 -10.22 -4.85
CA ILE A 368 10.45 -10.22 -3.51
C ILE A 368 11.89 -10.70 -3.69
N VAL A 369 12.85 -9.86 -3.34
CA VAL A 369 14.27 -10.12 -3.50
C VAL A 369 14.90 -10.22 -2.11
N GLY A 370 15.66 -11.28 -1.88
CA GLY A 370 16.39 -11.44 -0.62
C GLY A 370 17.58 -10.49 -0.52
N GLN A 371 18.17 -10.42 0.66
CA GLN A 371 19.29 -9.52 0.95
C GLN A 371 20.54 -9.86 0.11
N GLY A 372 21.23 -8.83 -0.38
CA GLY A 372 22.48 -8.97 -1.10
C GLY A 372 22.29 -9.74 -2.40
N ARG A 373 22.91 -10.93 -2.52
CA ARG A 373 22.88 -11.78 -3.72
C ARG A 373 22.13 -13.10 -3.49
N THR A 374 21.29 -13.19 -2.46
CA THR A 374 20.55 -14.42 -2.18
C THR A 374 19.52 -14.75 -3.26
N GLY A 375 19.18 -13.81 -4.16
CA GLY A 375 18.32 -14.07 -5.31
C GLY A 375 16.86 -13.65 -5.11
N ILE A 376 16.01 -14.00 -6.09
CA ILE A 376 14.58 -13.70 -6.10
C ILE A 376 13.84 -14.80 -5.33
N ALA A 377 13.15 -14.42 -4.27
CA ALA A 377 12.35 -15.32 -3.45
C ALA A 377 10.94 -15.55 -4.01
N TYR A 378 10.40 -14.54 -4.70
CA TYR A 378 9.05 -14.62 -5.29
C TYR A 378 8.91 -13.65 -6.46
N GLN A 379 8.15 -14.07 -7.46
CA GLN A 379 7.79 -13.30 -8.63
C GLN A 379 6.30 -13.48 -8.93
N PHE A 380 5.53 -12.40 -8.81
CA PHE A 380 4.15 -12.37 -9.26
C PHE A 380 4.05 -11.68 -10.62
N ILE A 381 3.36 -12.31 -11.57
CA ILE A 381 3.17 -11.78 -12.92
C ILE A 381 1.70 -11.42 -13.11
N GLU A 382 1.44 -10.14 -13.41
CA GLU A 382 0.10 -9.69 -13.79
C GLU A 382 -0.24 -10.28 -15.17
N ARG A 383 -1.12 -11.29 -15.20
CA ARG A 383 -1.54 -11.96 -16.44
C ARG A 383 -2.64 -11.19 -17.16
N ASN A 384 -3.61 -10.67 -16.40
CA ASN A 384 -4.67 -9.79 -16.87
C ASN A 384 -4.57 -8.44 -16.18
N PHE A 385 -5.04 -7.39 -16.84
CA PHE A 385 -5.07 -6.07 -16.25
C PHE A 385 -5.78 -6.06 -14.88
N GLY A 386 -5.07 -5.57 -13.87
CA GLY A 386 -5.53 -5.49 -12.48
C GLY A 386 -5.51 -6.81 -11.71
N ASP A 387 -4.80 -7.85 -12.19
CA ASP A 387 -4.44 -8.97 -11.34
C ASP A 387 -3.39 -8.49 -10.34
N TRP A 388 -3.66 -8.64 -9.05
CA TRP A 388 -2.77 -8.20 -7.97
C TRP A 388 -2.16 -9.40 -7.28
N ALA A 389 -0.92 -9.24 -6.81
CA ALA A 389 -0.29 -10.27 -5.98
C ALA A 389 -1.13 -10.47 -4.70
N PRO A 390 -1.45 -11.73 -4.31
CA PRO A 390 -2.16 -11.97 -3.07
C PRO A 390 -1.33 -11.46 -1.87
N VAL A 391 -1.83 -10.45 -1.17
CA VAL A 391 -1.08 -9.79 -0.08
C VAL A 391 -0.68 -10.76 1.02
N ALA A 392 -1.53 -11.74 1.35
CA ALA A 392 -1.22 -12.78 2.33
C ALA A 392 -0.03 -13.65 1.91
N GLU A 393 0.03 -14.06 0.64
CA GLU A 393 1.15 -14.84 0.09
C GLU A 393 2.44 -14.01 0.09
N VAL A 394 2.36 -12.73 -0.30
CA VAL A 394 3.50 -11.80 -0.25
C VAL A 394 4.06 -11.69 1.17
N ILE A 395 3.19 -11.48 2.18
CA ILE A 395 3.59 -11.39 3.59
C ILE A 395 4.18 -12.71 4.08
N GLU A 396 3.62 -13.86 3.68
CA GLU A 396 4.12 -15.17 4.07
C GLU A 396 5.54 -15.41 3.55
N ILE A 397 5.81 -15.13 2.27
CA ILE A 397 7.16 -15.24 1.71
C ILE A 397 8.12 -14.31 2.45
N CYS A 398 7.69 -13.07 2.70
CA CYS A 398 8.44 -12.08 3.48
C CYS A 398 8.79 -12.59 4.90
N ALA A 399 7.84 -13.20 5.61
CA ALA A 399 8.09 -13.77 6.94
C ALA A 399 9.13 -14.90 6.90
N ARG A 400 9.07 -15.77 5.88
CA ARG A 400 10.06 -16.83 5.66
C ARG A 400 11.47 -16.28 5.41
N LEU A 401 11.59 -15.13 4.75
CA LEU A 401 12.89 -14.44 4.58
C LEU A 401 13.47 -13.97 5.91
N GLN A 402 12.65 -13.39 6.80
CA GLN A 402 13.12 -12.92 8.11
C GLN A 402 13.62 -14.06 8.99
N VAL A 403 12.85 -15.15 9.11
CA VAL A 403 13.25 -16.34 9.89
C VAL A 403 14.60 -16.89 9.41
N THR A 404 14.85 -16.85 8.10
CA THR A 404 16.11 -17.29 7.52
C THR A 404 17.29 -16.42 7.96
N ILE A 405 17.13 -15.09 7.98
CA ILE A 405 18.18 -14.14 8.39
C ILE A 405 18.52 -14.28 9.87
N VAL A 406 17.51 -14.45 10.73
CA VAL A 406 17.73 -14.61 12.18
C VAL A 406 18.49 -15.90 12.48
N ASN A 407 18.14 -17.00 11.81
CA ASN A 407 18.81 -18.28 11.98
C ASN A 407 20.27 -18.29 11.47
N SER A 408 20.61 -17.53 10.43
CA SER A 408 21.99 -17.43 9.93
C SER A 408 22.89 -16.59 10.85
N LEU A 409 22.35 -15.52 11.45
CA LEU A 409 23.11 -14.63 12.34
C LEU A 409 23.31 -15.21 13.76
N SER A 410 22.53 -16.22 14.15
CA SER A 410 22.61 -16.82 15.49
C SER A 410 22.28 -18.32 15.46
N PRO A 411 23.19 -19.17 14.92
CA PRO A 411 22.93 -20.60 14.74
C PRO A 411 22.69 -21.37 16.06
N ASN A 412 23.09 -20.79 17.20
CA ASN A 412 22.88 -21.35 18.55
C ASN A 412 21.71 -20.71 19.31
N CYS A 413 21.00 -19.74 18.74
CA CYS A 413 19.78 -19.22 19.33
C CYS A 413 18.63 -20.11 18.86
N SER A 414 18.26 -21.10 19.66
CA SER A 414 17.09 -21.93 19.42
C SER A 414 15.82 -21.09 19.63
N ILE A 415 15.46 -20.26 18.65
CA ILE A 415 14.13 -19.65 18.51
C ILE A 415 13.20 -20.65 17.78
N ALA A 416 13.33 -21.93 18.12
CA ALA A 416 12.27 -22.90 17.92
C ALA A 416 11.34 -22.86 19.14
N ASP A 417 10.99 -21.65 19.61
CA ASP A 417 9.95 -21.51 20.61
C ASP A 417 8.61 -21.42 19.86
N PRO A 418 7.78 -22.47 19.87
CA PRO A 418 6.48 -22.46 19.19
C PRO A 418 5.62 -21.27 19.62
N TYR A 419 5.91 -20.63 20.76
CA TYR A 419 5.26 -19.39 21.18
C TYR A 419 5.50 -18.18 20.27
N TYR A 420 6.68 -18.02 19.65
CA TYR A 420 6.98 -16.84 18.82
C TYR A 420 6.29 -16.92 17.45
N ASN A 421 6.32 -18.09 16.82
CA ASN A 421 5.54 -18.35 15.61
C ASN A 421 4.05 -18.27 15.92
N HIS A 422 3.58 -18.83 17.03
CA HIS A 422 2.16 -18.74 17.42
C HIS A 422 1.73 -17.30 17.72
N LEU A 423 2.57 -16.48 18.38
CA LEU A 423 2.28 -15.06 18.62
C LEU A 423 2.29 -14.24 17.34
N PHE A 424 3.23 -14.47 16.42
CA PHE A 424 3.31 -13.76 15.14
C PHE A 424 2.19 -14.18 14.19
N PHE A 425 1.90 -15.49 14.08
CA PHE A 425 0.76 -16.00 13.33
C PHE A 425 -0.57 -15.58 13.95
N ASN A 426 -0.70 -15.50 15.27
CA ASN A 426 -1.89 -14.92 15.93
C ASN A 426 -1.99 -13.42 15.71
N LEU A 427 -0.87 -12.68 15.63
CA LEU A 427 -0.89 -11.27 15.26
C LEU A 427 -1.43 -11.11 13.82
N ILE A 428 -0.97 -11.95 12.89
CA ILE A 428 -1.43 -11.95 11.50
C ILE A 428 -2.88 -12.44 11.36
N GLN A 429 -3.29 -13.49 12.09
CA GLN A 429 -4.66 -14.02 12.10
C GLN A 429 -5.64 -13.02 12.73
N ASN A 430 -5.29 -12.39 13.86
CA ASN A 430 -6.12 -11.35 14.48
C ASN A 430 -6.28 -10.13 13.56
N GLN A 431 -5.22 -9.74 12.83
CA GLN A 431 -5.29 -8.67 11.82
C GLN A 431 -6.13 -9.05 10.58
N GLN A 432 -6.26 -10.34 10.25
CA GLN A 432 -7.10 -10.84 9.15
C GLN A 432 -8.57 -11.05 9.57
N GLN A 433 -8.84 -11.53 10.78
CA GLN A 433 -10.21 -11.72 11.31
C GLN A 433 -10.93 -10.40 11.58
N GLU A 434 -10.21 -9.35 12.00
CA GLU A 434 -10.79 -8.02 12.20
C GLU A 434 -11.25 -7.34 10.89
N GLN A 435 -10.90 -7.91 9.71
CA GLN A 435 -11.36 -7.43 8.41
C GLN A 435 -12.48 -8.31 7.80
N GLY A 436 -12.99 -9.30 8.54
CA GLY A 436 -14.03 -10.19 8.03
C GLY A 436 -14.92 -10.79 9.09
N VAL A 437 -15.83 -10.01 9.71
CA VAL A 437 -17.14 -10.51 10.16
C VAL A 437 -18.17 -9.36 10.16
N SER A 438 -19.18 -9.49 9.31
CA SER A 438 -20.57 -9.30 9.76
C SER A 438 -21.43 -10.37 9.09
N SER A 439 -21.19 -11.62 9.48
CA SER A 439 -22.23 -12.64 9.39
C SER A 439 -22.96 -12.64 10.74
N LYS A 440 -23.99 -11.81 10.87
CA LYS A 440 -24.95 -11.96 11.96
C LYS A 440 -25.71 -13.27 11.75
N SER A 441 -25.60 -14.18 12.70
CA SER A 441 -26.56 -15.27 12.88
C SER A 441 -27.84 -14.65 13.49
N PRO A 442 -29.04 -14.98 13.01
CA PRO A 442 -30.28 -14.52 13.60
C PRO A 442 -30.69 -15.47 14.71
N HIS A 443 -30.81 -15.00 15.95
CA HIS A 443 -31.82 -15.40 16.93
C HIS A 443 -31.67 -14.53 18.19
N GLU A 444 -32.83 -14.19 18.78
CA GLU A 444 -33.07 -13.37 19.98
C GLU A 444 -32.93 -11.85 19.70
N TYR A 445 -33.97 -10.99 19.76
CA TYR A 445 -35.15 -10.92 20.63
C TYR A 445 -36.37 -10.32 19.88
N GLU A 446 -37.55 -10.71 20.38
CA GLU A 446 -38.94 -10.29 20.09
C GLU A 446 -39.64 -10.81 18.82
#